data_AF-A0A2D7IMN5-F1
#
_entry.id   AF-A0A2D7IMN5-F1
#
_cell.length_a   1.000
_cell.length_b   1.000
_cell.length_c   1.000
_cell.angle_alpha   90.00
_cell.angle_beta   90.00
_cell.angle_gamma   90.00
#
_symmetry.space_group_name_H-M   'P 1'
#
loop_
_entity.id
_entity.type
_entity.pdbx_description
1 polymer ?
#
loop_
_entity_poly.entity_id
_entity_poly.type
_entity_poly.pdbx_seq_one_letter_code
_entity_poly.pdbx_strand_id
1 'polypeptide(L)'
;MKYFFQALAFGLMLFFAGCTSEFEPSGLSDAEIIQMIQSSNLEDISKSDLPTTSQEVVNQDYFDYMDVATRQASGLGYEVALAGRGHRVGSRHEIYFNLEGRKLDPNDWGDKRGWNKNGYDREFGDKEDWRCFELIFPLTFNMPDGSSVTVESDSENSWDQIKTWYEANPDSEEKPQMQFPV
;
A
#
# COMPACT_ATOMS: atom_id res chain seq x y z
N MET A 1 -52.02 -32.61 42.56
CA MET A 1 -50.62 -32.87 43.01
C MET A 1 -50.19 -34.18 42.37
N LYS A 2 -49.24 -34.34 41.46
CA LYS A 2 -48.06 -33.61 40.94
C LYS A 2 -47.93 -34.10 39.46
N TYR A 3 -47.75 -33.26 38.45
CA TYR A 3 -46.43 -32.83 37.91
C TYR A 3 -45.49 -34.04 37.71
N PHE A 4 -44.91 -34.37 36.55
CA PHE A 4 -44.41 -33.51 35.46
C PHE A 4 -44.06 -34.38 34.23
N PHE A 5 -44.31 -33.80 33.06
CA PHE A 5 -43.73 -34.16 31.76
C PHE A 5 -42.20 -34.17 31.82
N GLN A 6 -41.55 -35.21 31.32
CA GLN A 6 -40.17 -35.12 30.82
C GLN A 6 -40.05 -35.90 29.51
N ALA A 7 -40.39 -35.22 28.41
CA ALA A 7 -39.90 -35.57 27.08
C ALA A 7 -38.45 -35.08 26.98
N LEU A 8 -37.54 -36.02 26.79
CA LEU A 8 -36.11 -35.76 26.64
C LEU A 8 -35.88 -35.20 25.22
N ALA A 9 -35.96 -33.88 25.08
CA ALA A 9 -35.60 -33.18 23.85
C ALA A 9 -34.08 -33.12 23.74
N PHE A 10 -33.52 -33.98 22.90
CA PHE A 10 -32.11 -33.98 22.52
C PHE A 10 -31.83 -32.68 21.75
N GLY A 11 -31.14 -31.74 22.39
CA GLY A 11 -30.78 -30.46 21.79
C GLY A 11 -29.81 -30.66 20.63
N LEU A 12 -30.29 -30.45 19.40
CA LEU A 12 -29.47 -30.31 18.22
C LEU A 12 -28.75 -28.95 18.31
N MET A 13 -27.52 -28.97 18.81
CA MET A 13 -26.62 -27.82 18.76
C MET A 13 -26.15 -27.65 17.32
N LEU A 14 -26.90 -26.85 16.55
CA LEU A 14 -26.49 -26.39 15.22
C LEU A 14 -25.31 -25.43 15.41
N PHE A 15 -24.10 -25.96 15.26
CA PHE A 15 -22.91 -25.14 14.98
C PHE A 15 -23.07 -24.57 13.57
N PHE A 16 -23.59 -23.35 13.47
CA PHE A 16 -23.40 -22.54 12.28
C PHE A 16 -21.93 -22.11 12.26
N ALA A 17 -21.08 -22.95 11.68
CA ALA A 17 -19.82 -22.49 11.10
C ALA A 17 -20.18 -21.71 9.84
N GLY A 18 -20.61 -20.46 10.03
CA GLY A 18 -20.72 -19.51 8.94
C GLY A 18 -19.32 -19.04 8.58
N CYS A 19 -18.72 -19.62 7.55
CA CYS A 19 -17.69 -18.90 6.82
C CYS A 19 -18.41 -17.76 6.10
N THR A 20 -18.44 -16.58 6.70
CA THR A 20 -18.69 -15.37 5.94
C THR A 20 -17.46 -15.21 5.05
N SER A 21 -17.54 -15.65 3.79
CA SER A 21 -16.76 -15.00 2.76
C SER A 21 -17.20 -13.54 2.83
N GLU A 22 -16.38 -12.70 3.44
CA GLU A 22 -16.56 -11.26 3.48
C GLU A 22 -16.49 -10.79 2.03
N PHE A 23 -17.63 -10.84 1.35
CA PHE A 23 -17.76 -10.32 0.00
C PHE A 23 -17.53 -8.82 0.06
N GLU A 24 -16.78 -8.28 -0.91
CA GLU A 24 -16.75 -6.85 -1.18
C GLU A 24 -18.15 -6.23 -1.03
N PRO A 25 -18.27 -5.00 -0.50
CA PRO A 25 -19.53 -4.28 -0.47
C PRO A 25 -20.12 -4.19 -1.89
N SER A 26 -21.08 -5.06 -2.20
CA SER A 26 -21.58 -5.24 -3.56
C SER A 26 -22.22 -3.95 -4.09
N GLY A 27 -21.77 -3.48 -5.26
CA GLY A 27 -22.31 -2.28 -5.92
C GLY A 27 -21.60 -0.97 -5.57
N LEU A 28 -20.53 -1.01 -4.78
CA LEU A 28 -19.60 0.11 -4.61
C LEU A 28 -18.52 0.08 -5.69
N SER A 29 -18.05 1.27 -6.06
CA SER A 29 -16.86 1.47 -6.89
C SER A 29 -15.59 1.43 -6.04
N ASP A 30 -14.43 1.17 -6.66
CA ASP A 30 -13.15 1.10 -5.94
C ASP A 30 -12.86 2.38 -5.15
N ALA A 31 -13.12 3.55 -5.73
CA ALA A 31 -12.94 4.83 -5.06
C ALA A 31 -13.82 4.98 -3.81
N GLU A 32 -15.05 4.44 -3.82
CA GLU A 32 -15.92 4.44 -2.64
C GLU A 32 -15.41 3.47 -1.57
N ILE A 33 -14.91 2.30 -1.96
CA ILE A 33 -14.30 1.33 -1.03
C ILE A 33 -13.07 1.97 -0.36
N ILE A 34 -12.21 2.65 -1.13
CA ILE A 34 -11.05 3.37 -0.61
C ILE A 34 -11.47 4.42 0.42
N GLN A 35 -12.51 5.21 0.14
CA GLN A 35 -13.03 6.19 1.10
C GLN A 35 -13.55 5.54 2.39
N MET A 36 -14.18 4.38 2.28
CA MET A 36 -14.61 3.62 3.45
C MET A 36 -13.43 3.10 4.25
N ILE A 37 -12.38 2.57 3.61
CA ILE A 37 -11.16 2.12 4.28
C ILE A 37 -10.51 3.29 5.04
N GLN A 38 -10.30 4.44 4.38
CA GLN A 38 -9.68 5.64 4.96
C GLN A 38 -10.45 6.23 6.15
N SER A 39 -11.77 6.03 6.21
CA SER A 39 -12.63 6.53 7.29
C SER A 39 -12.94 5.48 8.37
N SER A 40 -12.45 4.25 8.19
CA SER A 40 -12.64 3.15 9.12
C SER A 40 -11.60 3.12 10.24
N ASN A 41 -11.83 2.26 11.23
CA ASN A 41 -10.79 1.90 12.18
C ASN A 41 -9.90 0.83 11.52
N LEU A 42 -8.62 1.15 11.40
CA LEU A 42 -7.61 0.27 10.83
C LEU A 42 -6.89 -0.51 11.94
N GLU A 43 -6.74 -1.81 11.75
CA GLU A 43 -5.95 -2.69 12.63
C GLU A 43 -4.62 -3.02 11.94
N ASP A 44 -3.49 -2.83 12.63
CA ASP A 44 -2.18 -3.18 12.09
C ASP A 44 -2.06 -4.71 11.96
N ILE A 45 -1.64 -5.19 10.79
CA ILE A 45 -1.41 -6.60 10.48
C ILE A 45 0.00 -6.81 9.91
N SER A 46 0.45 -8.06 9.77
CA SER A 46 1.66 -8.34 9.03
C SER A 46 1.40 -8.27 7.53
N LYS A 47 2.38 -7.78 6.75
CA LYS A 47 2.34 -7.86 5.28
C LYS A 47 2.12 -9.28 4.77
N SER A 48 2.63 -10.28 5.50
CA SER A 48 2.44 -11.71 5.17
C SER A 48 0.98 -12.16 5.25
N ASP A 49 0.13 -11.40 5.94
CA ASP A 49 -1.29 -11.72 6.15
C ASP A 49 -2.16 -11.23 5.00
N LEU A 50 -1.61 -10.40 4.10
CA LEU A 50 -2.27 -9.99 2.86
C LEU A 50 -2.47 -11.19 1.91
N PRO A 51 -3.48 -11.15 1.03
CA PRO A 51 -3.54 -12.06 -0.11
C PRO A 51 -2.24 -12.05 -0.93
N THR A 52 -1.84 -13.21 -1.47
CA THR A 52 -0.57 -13.37 -2.19
C THR A 52 -0.41 -12.40 -3.35
N THR A 53 -1.49 -12.13 -4.10
CA THR A 53 -1.49 -11.16 -5.20
C THR A 53 -1.15 -9.75 -4.73
N SER A 54 -1.63 -9.33 -3.56
CA SER A 54 -1.32 -8.02 -2.98
C SER A 54 0.14 -7.96 -2.54
N GLN A 55 0.66 -9.04 -1.94
CA GLN A 55 2.08 -9.12 -1.57
C GLN A 55 2.98 -8.98 -2.80
N GLU A 56 2.63 -9.64 -3.91
CA GLU A 56 3.35 -9.56 -5.17
C GLU A 56 3.34 -8.13 -5.74
N VAL A 57 2.17 -7.48 -5.81
CA VAL A 57 2.06 -6.08 -6.24
C VAL A 57 2.98 -5.18 -5.41
N VAL A 58 2.92 -5.25 -4.08
CA VAL A 58 3.76 -4.39 -3.23
C VAL A 58 5.24 -4.71 -3.39
N ASN A 59 5.63 -5.97 -3.59
CA ASN A 59 7.04 -6.36 -3.70
C ASN A 59 7.65 -6.07 -5.07
N GLN A 60 6.87 -6.22 -6.14
CA GLN A 60 7.36 -6.13 -7.52
C GLN A 60 7.14 -4.74 -8.10
N ASP A 61 5.96 -4.15 -7.92
CA ASP A 61 5.61 -2.89 -8.55
C ASP A 61 6.10 -1.68 -7.73
N TYR A 62 6.34 -1.89 -6.43
CA TYR A 62 6.75 -0.85 -5.46
C TYR A 62 8.08 -1.17 -4.77
N PHE A 63 9.01 -1.79 -5.50
CA PHE A 63 10.31 -2.23 -4.97
C PHE A 63 11.21 -1.07 -4.48
N ASP A 64 10.99 0.14 -4.99
CA ASP A 64 11.66 1.38 -4.60
C ASP A 64 10.99 2.08 -3.40
N TYR A 65 10.02 1.43 -2.77
CA TYR A 65 9.41 1.83 -1.51
C TYR A 65 9.76 0.87 -0.36
N MET A 66 9.50 1.33 0.86
CA MET A 66 9.49 0.54 2.09
C MET A 66 8.09 0.44 2.63
N ASP A 67 7.71 -0.75 3.10
CA ASP A 67 6.50 -0.94 3.91
C ASP A 67 6.68 -0.21 5.25
N VAL A 68 5.79 0.76 5.51
CA VAL A 68 5.74 1.52 6.76
C VAL A 68 4.71 0.90 7.69
N ALA A 69 3.55 0.54 7.14
CA ALA A 69 2.49 -0.14 7.86
C ALA A 69 1.56 -0.85 6.87
N THR A 70 1.19 -2.08 7.22
CA THR A 70 0.10 -2.81 6.58
C THR A 70 -1.06 -2.90 7.57
N ARG A 71 -2.27 -2.54 7.12
CA ARG A 71 -3.45 -2.48 7.98
C ARG A 71 -4.67 -3.11 7.31
N GLN A 72 -5.56 -3.64 8.14
CA GLN A 72 -6.86 -4.15 7.72
C GLN A 72 -7.98 -3.22 8.18
N ALA A 73 -8.91 -2.94 7.26
CA ALA A 73 -10.23 -2.43 7.56
C ALA A 73 -11.21 -3.61 7.56
N SER A 74 -11.69 -4.02 8.74
CA SER A 74 -12.54 -5.20 8.89
C SER A 74 -13.76 -5.15 7.96
N GLY A 75 -13.94 -6.19 7.14
CA GLY A 75 -15.02 -6.30 6.16
C GLY A 75 -14.93 -5.35 4.96
N LEU A 76 -13.83 -4.60 4.78
CA LEU A 76 -13.65 -3.65 3.67
C LEU A 76 -12.44 -3.95 2.80
N GLY A 77 -11.29 -4.21 3.40
CA GLY A 77 -10.05 -4.42 2.66
C GLY A 77 -8.79 -4.08 3.45
N TYR A 78 -7.75 -3.69 2.72
CA TYR A 78 -6.42 -3.44 3.28
C TYR A 78 -5.85 -2.10 2.82
N GLU A 79 -5.04 -1.49 3.67
CA GLU A 79 -4.20 -0.34 3.38
C GLU A 79 -2.73 -0.74 3.55
N VAL A 80 -1.89 -0.39 2.59
CA VAL A 80 -0.43 -0.53 2.67
C VAL A 80 0.18 0.86 2.54
N ALA A 81 0.69 1.39 3.65
CA ALA A 81 1.40 2.66 3.70
C ALA A 81 2.88 2.44 3.39
N LEU A 82 3.40 3.19 2.43
CA LEU A 82 4.73 3.06 1.86
C LEU A 82 5.52 4.36 1.97
N ALA A 83 6.82 4.27 2.25
CA ALA A 83 7.74 5.41 2.19
C ALA A 83 8.85 5.15 1.16
N GLY A 84 9.13 6.14 0.31
CA GLY A 84 10.05 5.98 -0.80
C GLY A 84 11.51 5.82 -0.34
N ARG A 85 12.30 5.11 -1.16
CA ARG A 85 13.73 4.87 -0.98
C ARG A 85 14.51 5.39 -2.18
N GLY A 86 15.82 5.61 -1.99
CA GLY A 86 16.71 6.09 -3.05
C GLY A 86 16.25 7.46 -3.59
N HIS A 87 15.92 7.52 -4.88
CA HIS A 87 15.42 8.74 -5.52
C HIS A 87 14.03 9.17 -5.03
N ARG A 88 13.26 8.28 -4.38
CA ARG A 88 11.95 8.58 -3.81
C ARG A 88 11.99 8.93 -2.33
N VAL A 89 13.16 9.17 -1.75
CA VAL A 89 13.22 9.53 -0.32
C VAL A 89 12.39 10.79 -0.07
N GLY A 90 11.54 10.74 0.95
CA GLY A 90 10.56 11.79 1.24
C GLY A 90 9.19 11.53 0.65
N SER A 91 9.07 10.75 -0.43
CA SER A 91 7.78 10.32 -0.96
C SER A 91 7.05 9.38 -0.02
N ARG A 92 5.72 9.49 -0.02
CA ARG A 92 4.81 8.59 0.69
C ARG A 92 3.65 8.21 -0.22
N HIS A 93 3.30 6.93 -0.18
CA HIS A 93 2.30 6.32 -1.03
C HIS A 93 1.42 5.40 -0.20
N GLU A 94 0.11 5.41 -0.43
CA GLU A 94 -0.83 4.48 0.20
C GLU A 94 -1.52 3.65 -0.87
N ILE A 95 -1.38 2.32 -0.80
CA ILE A 95 -2.05 1.37 -1.70
C ILE A 95 -3.22 0.75 -0.98
N TYR A 96 -4.33 0.57 -1.69
CA TYR A 96 -5.53 -0.06 -1.15
C TYR A 96 -5.85 -1.34 -1.90
N PHE A 97 -6.26 -2.37 -1.17
CA PHE A 97 -6.68 -3.65 -1.74
C PHE A 97 -8.06 -4.02 -1.19
N ASN A 98 -8.86 -4.71 -2.01
CA ASN A 98 -10.06 -5.37 -1.51
C ASN A 98 -9.70 -6.62 -0.69
N LEU A 99 -10.71 -7.29 -0.12
CA LEU A 99 -10.53 -8.48 0.71
C LEU A 99 -9.95 -9.68 -0.06
N GLU A 100 -10.20 -9.77 -1.37
CA GLU A 100 -9.65 -10.79 -2.28
C GLU A 100 -8.22 -10.48 -2.77
N GLY A 101 -7.69 -9.30 -2.46
CA GLY A 101 -6.33 -8.88 -2.79
C GLY A 101 -6.14 -8.20 -4.14
N ARG A 102 -7.22 -7.79 -4.80
CA ARG A 102 -7.21 -6.91 -5.98
C ARG A 102 -6.90 -5.49 -5.54
N LYS A 103 -5.93 -4.86 -6.23
CA LYS A 103 -5.64 -3.43 -6.03
C LYS A 103 -6.86 -2.60 -6.44
N LEU A 104 -7.26 -1.67 -5.57
CA LEU A 104 -8.35 -0.74 -5.81
C LEU A 104 -7.84 0.47 -6.61
N ASP A 105 -8.58 0.88 -7.64
CA ASP A 105 -8.30 2.09 -8.42
C ASP A 105 -9.00 3.32 -7.82
N PRO A 106 -8.28 4.33 -7.30
CA PRO A 106 -8.90 5.55 -6.76
C PRO A 106 -9.66 6.38 -7.80
N ASN A 107 -9.45 6.11 -9.09
CA ASN A 107 -10.13 6.78 -10.19
C ASN A 107 -11.35 6.00 -10.72
N ASP A 108 -11.58 4.75 -10.27
CA ASP A 108 -12.79 4.02 -10.62
C ASP A 108 -13.95 4.40 -9.69
N TRP A 109 -14.85 5.23 -10.23
CA TRP A 109 -16.10 5.67 -9.61
C TRP A 109 -17.33 4.96 -10.20
N GLY A 110 -17.14 3.94 -11.04
CA GLY A 110 -18.20 3.29 -11.82
C GLY A 110 -18.97 4.26 -12.73
N ASP A 111 -20.30 4.04 -12.85
CA ASP A 111 -21.21 4.85 -13.66
C ASP A 111 -21.50 6.25 -13.08
N LYS A 112 -21.00 6.54 -11.88
CA LYS A 112 -21.18 7.82 -11.18
C LYS A 112 -20.33 8.96 -11.74
N ARG A 113 -19.56 8.69 -12.81
CA ARG A 113 -18.81 9.70 -13.61
C ARG A 113 -19.71 10.65 -14.41
N GLY A 114 -21.04 10.44 -14.40
CA GLY A 114 -22.00 11.13 -15.27
C GLY A 114 -22.54 12.50 -14.81
N TRP A 115 -22.23 13.02 -13.62
CA TRP A 115 -22.76 14.31 -13.17
C TRP A 115 -21.67 15.23 -12.59
N ASN A 116 -21.61 16.44 -13.16
CA ASN A 116 -20.74 17.57 -12.85
C ASN A 116 -19.41 17.63 -13.62
N LYS A 117 -19.48 18.18 -14.83
CA LYS A 117 -18.34 18.51 -15.69
C LYS A 117 -17.51 19.71 -15.18
N ASN A 118 -17.92 20.38 -14.10
CA ASN A 118 -17.36 21.67 -13.66
C ASN A 118 -17.21 21.79 -12.11
N GLY A 119 -17.10 20.71 -11.33
CA GLY A 119 -17.39 20.82 -9.90
C GLY A 119 -16.51 20.13 -8.87
N TYR A 120 -15.57 19.27 -9.24
CA TYR A 120 -14.50 18.83 -8.35
C TYR A 120 -13.37 18.36 -9.25
N ASP A 121 -12.25 19.06 -9.20
CA ASP A 121 -10.97 18.51 -9.59
C ASP A 121 -10.75 17.31 -8.65
N ARG A 122 -11.25 16.12 -9.06
CA ARG A 122 -11.04 14.86 -8.33
C ARG A 122 -9.63 14.41 -8.61
N GLU A 123 -8.69 15.23 -8.20
CA GLU A 123 -7.26 14.99 -8.19
C GLU A 123 -6.96 14.03 -7.03
N PHE A 124 -7.64 12.87 -7.02
CA PHE A 124 -7.23 11.75 -6.17
C PHE A 124 -5.96 11.10 -6.71
N GLY A 125 -5.63 11.31 -7.99
CA GLY A 125 -4.37 10.87 -8.60
C GLY A 125 -3.12 11.50 -7.99
N ASP A 126 -3.20 12.68 -7.38
CA ASP A 126 -2.02 13.39 -6.87
C ASP A 126 -1.73 13.10 -5.38
N LYS A 127 -2.61 12.35 -4.71
CA LYS A 127 -2.34 11.89 -3.33
C LYS A 127 -1.52 10.62 -3.28
N GLU A 128 -1.30 9.98 -4.42
CA GLU A 128 -0.50 8.76 -4.47
C GLU A 128 0.99 9.05 -4.19
N ASP A 129 1.54 10.22 -4.48
CA ASP A 129 2.97 10.47 -4.23
C ASP A 129 3.19 11.83 -3.54
N TRP A 130 2.77 11.92 -2.28
CA TRP A 130 2.94 13.14 -1.49
C TRP A 130 4.27 13.12 -0.74
N ARG A 131 4.94 14.27 -0.65
CA ARG A 131 6.26 14.37 -0.02
C ARG A 131 6.17 14.79 1.45
N CYS A 132 6.73 14.00 2.34
CA CYS A 132 6.95 14.34 3.76
C CYS A 132 8.03 15.41 3.94
N PHE A 133 9.02 15.44 3.05
CA PHE A 133 10.10 16.43 2.98
C PHE A 133 10.75 16.39 1.59
N GLU A 134 11.59 17.37 1.28
CA GLU A 134 12.33 17.46 0.02
C GLU A 134 13.83 17.41 0.29
N LEU A 135 14.60 16.86 -0.66
CA LEU A 135 16.06 16.83 -0.59
C LEU A 135 16.64 18.11 -1.18
N ILE A 136 17.67 18.65 -0.53
CA ILE A 136 18.41 19.81 -1.03
C ILE A 136 19.67 19.31 -1.74
N PHE A 137 19.75 19.59 -3.03
CA PHE A 137 20.88 19.17 -3.87
C PHE A 137 22.05 20.17 -3.78
N PRO A 138 23.30 19.73 -4.00
CA PRO A 138 23.70 18.38 -4.44
C PRO A 138 23.79 17.36 -3.30
N LEU A 139 23.47 16.09 -3.62
CA LEU A 139 23.54 14.96 -2.69
C LEU A 139 24.78 14.11 -2.98
N THR A 140 25.50 13.69 -1.95
CA THR A 140 26.68 12.81 -2.09
C THR A 140 26.38 11.41 -1.54
N PHE A 141 26.73 10.38 -2.32
CA PHE A 141 26.56 8.98 -1.97
C PHE A 141 27.92 8.29 -1.88
N ASN A 142 28.16 7.57 -0.79
CA ASN A 142 29.25 6.62 -0.65
C ASN A 142 28.86 5.31 -1.33
N MET A 143 29.67 4.86 -2.27
CA MET A 143 29.50 3.60 -2.97
C MET A 143 30.11 2.44 -2.16
N PRO A 144 29.69 1.19 -2.41
CA PRO A 144 30.22 0.01 -1.71
C PRO A 144 31.75 -0.19 -1.79
N ASP A 145 32.40 0.30 -2.85
CA ASP A 145 33.87 0.27 -3.00
C ASP A 145 34.60 1.37 -2.20
N GLY A 146 33.85 2.23 -1.50
CA GLY A 146 34.37 3.39 -0.76
C GLY A 146 34.56 4.65 -1.62
N SER A 147 34.25 4.61 -2.91
CA SER A 147 34.18 5.81 -3.76
C SER A 147 32.95 6.65 -3.45
N SER A 148 32.84 7.84 -4.04
CA SER A 148 31.68 8.71 -3.86
C SER A 148 31.14 9.23 -5.19
N VAL A 149 29.81 9.32 -5.30
CA VAL A 149 29.08 9.88 -6.44
C VAL A 149 28.25 11.08 -5.97
N THR A 150 28.24 12.16 -6.75
CA THR A 150 27.44 13.36 -6.45
C THR A 150 26.30 13.50 -7.45
N VAL A 151 25.07 13.54 -6.92
CA VAL A 151 23.86 13.80 -7.69
C VAL A 151 23.57 15.30 -7.60
N GLU A 152 23.61 15.99 -8.74
CA GLU A 152 23.55 17.46 -8.80
C GLU A 152 22.13 18.03 -8.72
N SER A 153 21.12 17.25 -9.10
CA SER A 153 19.72 17.67 -9.11
C SER A 153 18.77 16.47 -9.08
N ASP A 154 17.49 16.71 -8.83
CA ASP A 154 16.43 15.70 -8.92
C ASP A 154 15.99 15.48 -10.39
N SER A 155 16.93 15.09 -11.25
CA SER A 155 16.65 14.73 -12.64
C SER A 155 17.17 13.33 -12.93
N GLU A 156 16.47 12.59 -13.81
CA GLU A 156 16.86 11.23 -14.19
C GLU A 156 18.34 11.15 -14.59
N ASN A 157 18.81 12.11 -15.40
CA ASN A 157 20.21 12.21 -15.84
C ASN A 157 21.21 12.36 -14.68
N SER A 158 20.82 13.00 -13.57
CA SER A 158 21.70 13.14 -12.40
C SER A 158 21.78 11.84 -11.61
N TRP A 159 20.69 11.08 -11.55
CA TRP A 159 20.61 9.77 -10.89
C TRP A 159 21.34 8.66 -11.68
N ASP A 160 21.45 8.80 -13.00
CA ASP A 160 22.18 7.86 -13.88
C ASP A 160 23.64 7.64 -13.48
N GLN A 161 24.26 8.57 -12.74
CA GLN A 161 25.63 8.39 -12.26
C GLN A 161 25.76 7.19 -11.30
N ILE A 162 24.76 6.98 -10.42
CA ILE A 162 24.73 5.83 -9.51
C ILE A 162 24.53 4.54 -10.31
N LYS A 163 23.63 4.57 -11.29
CA LYS A 163 23.40 3.44 -12.20
C LYS A 163 24.66 3.05 -12.97
N THR A 164 25.36 4.04 -13.52
CA THR A 164 26.62 3.85 -14.26
C THR A 164 27.67 3.17 -13.38
N TRP A 165 27.75 3.52 -12.09
CA TRP A 165 28.65 2.85 -11.16
C TRP A 165 28.29 1.36 -10.98
N TYR A 166 27.02 1.00 -10.86
CA TYR A 166 26.61 -0.41 -10.75
C TYR A 166 26.84 -1.20 -12.04
N GLU A 167 26.63 -0.60 -13.21
CA GLU A 167 26.96 -1.22 -14.49
C GLU A 167 28.46 -1.53 -14.62
N ALA A 168 29.32 -0.70 -14.01
CA ALA A 168 30.76 -0.93 -13.93
C ALA A 168 31.17 -1.92 -12.81
N ASN A 169 30.30 -2.18 -11.84
CA ASN A 169 30.54 -3.03 -10.68
C ASN A 169 29.44 -4.10 -10.52
N PRO A 170 29.31 -5.03 -11.48
CA PRO A 170 28.16 -5.97 -11.55
C PRO A 170 28.09 -6.98 -10.40
N ASP A 171 29.21 -7.23 -9.71
CA ASP A 171 29.25 -8.12 -8.54
C ASP A 171 28.76 -7.43 -7.25
N SER A 172 28.49 -6.12 -7.29
CA SER A 172 28.06 -5.34 -6.13
C SER A 172 26.53 -5.33 -6.01
N GLU A 173 26.01 -6.03 -5.01
CA GLU A 173 24.58 -5.98 -4.63
C GLU A 173 24.29 -4.99 -3.48
N GLU A 174 25.33 -4.52 -2.78
CA GLU A 174 25.20 -3.58 -1.66
C GLU A 174 24.76 -2.20 -2.15
N LYS A 175 23.88 -1.52 -1.37
CA LYS A 175 23.30 -0.20 -1.69
C LYS A 175 24.25 0.95 -1.30
N PRO A 176 24.27 2.08 -2.04
CA PRO A 176 25.06 3.24 -1.65
C PRO A 176 24.47 3.88 -0.38
N GLN A 177 25.33 4.56 0.39
CA GLN A 177 24.95 5.29 1.59
C GLN A 177 24.98 6.79 1.33
N MET A 178 23.87 7.48 1.60
CA MET A 178 23.80 8.95 1.51
C MET A 178 24.65 9.59 2.63
N GLN A 179 25.48 10.58 2.28
CA GLN A 179 26.23 11.38 3.25
C GLN A 179 25.32 12.44 3.88
N PHE A 180 25.40 12.57 5.21
CA PHE A 180 24.66 13.57 5.99
C PHE A 180 25.58 14.74 6.41
N PRO A 181 25.03 15.95 6.62
CA PRO A 181 23.61 16.32 6.52
C PRO A 181 23.16 16.57 5.07
N VAL A 182 21.86 16.40 4.84
CA VAL A 182 21.13 16.70 3.59
C VAL A 182 20.09 17.78 3.81
#